data_AF-A0A3D4XRP4-F1
#
_entry.id   AF-A0A3D4XRP4-F1
#
_cell.length_a   1.000
_cell.length_b   1.000
_cell.length_c   1.000
_cell.angle_alpha   90.00
_cell.angle_beta   90.00
_cell.angle_gamma   90.00
#
_symmetry.space_group_name_H-M   'P 1'
#
loop_
_entity.id
_entity.type
_entity.pdbx_description
1 polymer ?
#
loop_
_entity_poly.entity_id
_entity_poly.type
_entity_poly.pdbx_seq_one_letter_code
_entity_poly.pdbx_strand_id
1 'polypeptide(L)'
;MNSEEPQILMRQTDRAAILLLAVGMDKASNVLKQMNSREVQTIVTAMSQVNDISVSLIEEVLEEFINDSKSATPLGMNSDDYIRTVLV
;
A
#
# COMPACT_ATOMS: atom_id res chain seq x y z
N MET A 1 0.47 -29.17 -4.34
CA MET A 1 1.51 -28.36 -4.98
C MET A 1 1.31 -26.94 -4.48
N ASN A 2 1.60 -26.70 -3.20
CA ASN A 2 1.53 -25.38 -2.61
C ASN A 2 2.93 -24.82 -2.70
N SER A 3 3.23 -24.20 -3.84
CA SER A 3 4.37 -23.33 -3.96
C SER A 3 4.01 -22.08 -3.16
N GLU A 4 4.32 -22.08 -1.85
CA GLU A 4 4.40 -20.84 -1.10
C GLU A 4 5.53 -20.05 -1.76
N GLU A 5 5.17 -19.17 -2.70
CA GLU A 5 6.10 -18.18 -3.23
C GLU A 5 6.71 -17.46 -2.03
N PRO A 6 8.03 -17.26 -2.00
CA PRO A 6 8.69 -16.67 -0.85
C PRO A 6 8.05 -15.30 -0.62
N GLN A 7 7.30 -15.17 0.48
CA GLN A 7 6.80 -13.87 0.93
C GLN A 7 8.03 -12.98 1.03
N ILE A 8 8.09 -11.97 0.17
CA ILE A 8 9.17 -11.01 0.18
C ILE A 8 9.13 -10.37 1.57
N LEU A 9 10.17 -10.61 2.38
CA LEU A 9 10.30 -9.99 3.70
C LEU A 9 10.53 -8.49 3.49
N MET A 10 9.43 -7.78 3.30
CA MET A 10 9.41 -6.37 2.96
C MET A 10 9.16 -5.56 4.23
N ARG A 11 9.92 -4.49 4.43
CA ARG A 11 9.72 -3.61 5.58
C ARG A 11 8.39 -2.89 5.43
N GLN A 12 7.65 -2.69 6.53
CA GLN A 12 6.37 -1.97 6.54
C GLN A 12 6.49 -0.54 5.96
N THR A 13 7.64 0.12 6.16
CA THR A 13 7.93 1.43 5.60
C THR A 13 8.07 1.42 4.08
N ASP A 14 8.63 0.34 3.53
CA ASP A 14 8.78 0.20 2.08
C ASP A 14 7.40 -0.08 1.46
N ARG A 15 6.55 -0.87 2.12
CA ARG A 15 5.15 -1.09 1.71
C ARG A 15 4.35 0.21 1.70
N ALA A 16 4.46 1.00 2.77
CA ALA A 16 3.83 2.32 2.85
C ALA A 16 4.35 3.26 1.74
N ALA A 17 5.64 3.23 1.44
CA ALA A 17 6.22 3.99 0.34
C ALA A 17 5.63 3.57 -1.02
N ILE A 18 5.55 2.27 -1.32
CA ILE A 18 4.93 1.75 -2.56
C ILE A 18 3.48 2.20 -2.69
N LEU A 19 2.68 2.05 -1.62
CA LEU A 19 1.28 2.46 -1.61
C LEU A 19 1.12 3.95 -1.93
N LEU A 20 1.94 4.79 -1.29
CA LEU A 20 1.93 6.24 -1.49
C LEU A 20 2.38 6.64 -2.91
N LEU A 21 3.34 5.91 -3.49
CA LEU A 21 3.74 6.10 -4.89
C LEU A 21 2.61 5.70 -5.85
N ALA A 22 1.90 4.59 -5.57
CA ALA A 22 0.81 4.08 -6.39
C ALA A 22 -0.42 5.01 -6.42
N VAL A 23 -0.77 5.65 -5.30
CA VAL A 23 -1.90 6.61 -5.25
C VAL A 23 -1.55 7.99 -5.83
N GLY A 24 -0.26 8.28 -6.04
CA GLY A 24 0.24 9.52 -6.60
C GLY A 24 0.48 10.65 -5.58
N MET A 25 1.29 11.63 -6.00
CA MET A 25 1.81 12.70 -5.13
C MET A 25 0.73 13.52 -4.43
N ASP A 26 -0.37 13.88 -5.11
CA ASP A 26 -1.41 14.73 -4.53
C ASP A 26 -2.09 14.06 -3.33
N LYS A 27 -2.49 12.79 -3.51
CA LYS A 27 -3.12 12.00 -2.45
C LYS A 27 -2.12 11.66 -1.35
N ALA A 28 -0.89 11.28 -1.71
CA ALA A 28 0.17 11.01 -0.76
C ALA A 28 0.50 12.24 0.11
N SER A 29 0.50 13.45 -0.46
CA SER A 29 0.78 14.69 0.28
C SER A 29 -0.22 14.92 1.41
N ASN A 30 -1.48 14.56 1.22
CA ASN A 30 -2.52 14.72 2.25
C ASN A 30 -2.32 13.74 3.41
N VAL A 31 -1.83 12.53 3.13
CA VAL A 31 -1.45 11.56 4.15
C VAL A 31 -0.20 12.02 4.91
N LEU A 32 0.84 12.45 4.20
CA LEU A 32 2.10 12.92 4.81
C LEU A 32 1.90 14.14 5.72
N LYS A 33 0.94 15.02 5.44
CA LYS A 33 0.60 16.17 6.31
C LYS A 33 0.10 15.77 7.70
N GLN A 34 -0.37 14.53 7.88
CA GLN A 34 -0.84 14.02 9.18
C GLN A 34 0.29 13.44 10.04
N MET A 35 1.49 13.32 9.47
CA MET A 35 2.65 12.69 10.10
C MET A 35 3.57 13.73 10.73
N ASN A 36 4.36 13.32 11.72
CA ASN A 36 5.44 14.16 12.26
C ASN A 36 6.68 14.14 11.34
N SER A 37 7.61 15.08 11.57
CA SER A 37 8.80 15.23 10.71
C SER A 37 9.66 13.97 10.60
N ARG A 38 9.72 13.15 11.65
CA ARG A 38 10.49 11.89 11.67
C ARG A 38 9.83 10.82 10.80
N GLU A 39 8.51 10.69 10.90
CA GLU A 39 7.72 9.74 10.09
C GLU A 39 7.80 10.10 8.61
N VAL A 40 7.61 11.38 8.27
CA VAL A 40 7.75 11.87 6.89
C VAL A 40 9.13 11.54 6.34
N GLN A 41 10.19 11.81 7.10
CA GLN A 41 11.56 11.52 6.64
C GLN A 41 11.81 10.02 6.43
N THR A 42 11.22 9.17 7.27
CA THR A 42 11.30 7.71 7.14
C THR A 42 10.66 7.25 5.83
N ILE A 43 9.45 7.73 5.54
CA ILE A 43 8.73 7.38 4.31
C ILE A 43 9.42 7.92 3.07
N VAL A 44 9.87 9.18 3.09
CA VAL A 44 10.60 9.79 1.96
C VAL A 44 11.89 9.04 1.66
N THR A 45 12.62 8.61 2.70
CA THR A 45 13.83 7.80 2.54
C THR A 45 13.48 6.45 1.89
N ALA A 46 12.43 5.78 2.37
CA ALA A 46 11.96 4.52 1.79
C ALA A 46 11.55 4.71 0.31
N MET A 47 10.76 5.74 -0.01
CA MET A 47 10.35 6.06 -1.39
C MET A 47 11.53 6.23 -2.34
N SER A 48 12.64 6.83 -1.88
CA SER A 48 13.85 6.98 -2.72
C SER A 48 14.67 5.70 -2.89
N GLN A 49 14.54 4.75 -1.96
CA GLN A 49 15.25 3.47 -1.99
C GLN A 49 14.53 2.44 -2.85
N VAL A 50 13.22 2.58 -2.98
CA VAL A 50 12.39 1.72 -3.80
C VAL A 50 12.60 2.08 -5.28
N ASN A 51 13.53 1.38 -5.92
CA ASN A 51 13.79 1.42 -7.36
C ASN A 51 13.45 0.06 -7.99
N ASP A 52 12.97 0.04 -9.24
CA ASP A 52 12.54 -1.17 -9.97
C ASP A 52 11.46 -2.02 -9.26
N ILE A 53 10.34 -1.39 -8.91
CA ILE A 53 9.16 -2.12 -8.42
C ILE A 53 8.50 -2.85 -9.58
N SER A 54 8.32 -4.17 -9.46
CA SER A 54 7.48 -4.91 -10.40
C SER A 54 6.00 -4.59 -10.18
N VAL A 55 5.20 -4.62 -11.27
CA VAL A 55 3.75 -4.43 -11.18
C VAL A 55 3.11 -5.43 -10.20
N SER A 56 3.61 -6.68 -10.19
CA SER A 56 3.15 -7.72 -9.25
C SER A 56 3.32 -7.34 -7.78
N LEU A 57 4.40 -6.64 -7.42
CA LEU A 57 4.65 -6.21 -6.05
C LEU A 57 3.72 -5.06 -5.65
N ILE A 58 3.39 -4.18 -6.59
CA ILE A 58 2.39 -3.12 -6.36
C ILE A 58 1.01 -3.74 -6.10
N GLU A 59 0.63 -4.73 -6.92
CA GLU A 59 -0.63 -5.46 -6.77
C GLU A 59 -0.72 -6.17 -5.41
N GLU A 60 0.34 -6.86 -4.99
CA GLU A 60 0.40 -7.54 -3.68
C GLU A 60 0.22 -6.55 -2.51
N VAL A 61 0.94 -5.42 -2.53
CA VAL A 61 0.85 -4.40 -1.48
C VAL A 61 -0.53 -3.74 -1.44
N LEU A 62 -1.17 -3.53 -2.58
CA LEU A 62 -2.52 -2.97 -2.66
C LEU A 62 -3.57 -3.96 -2.13
N GLU A 63 -3.46 -5.24 -2.49
CA GLU A 63 -4.38 -6.29 -2.03
C GLU A 63 -4.28 -6.46 -0.51
N GLU A 64 -3.07 -6.51 0.03
CA GLU A 64 -2.83 -6.57 1.48
C GLU A 64 -3.45 -5.35 2.19
N PHE A 65 -3.19 -4.13 1.71
CA PHE A 65 -3.76 -2.93 2.31
C PHE A 65 -5.28 -2.92 2.32
N ILE A 66 -5.91 -3.38 1.23
CA ILE A 66 -7.38 -3.49 1.15
C ILE A 66 -7.90 -4.52 2.15
N ASN A 67 -7.24 -5.67 2.27
CA ASN A 67 -7.62 -6.72 3.22
C ASN A 67 -7.47 -6.27 4.67
N ASP A 68 -6.38 -5.58 5.00
CA ASP A 68 -6.16 -5.00 6.32
C ASP A 68 -7.18 -3.89 6.61
N SER A 69 -7.48 -3.02 5.64
CA SER A 69 -8.47 -1.95 5.80
C SER A 69 -9.89 -2.50 5.98
N LYS A 70 -10.24 -3.62 5.34
CA LYS A 70 -11.52 -4.31 5.54
C LYS A 70 -11.67 -4.82 6.98
N SER A 71 -10.57 -5.25 7.60
CA SER A 71 -10.57 -5.71 9.00
C SER A 71 -10.71 -4.56 10.01
N ALA A 72 -10.18 -3.38 9.67
CA ALA A 72 -10.13 -2.21 10.56
C ALA A 72 -11.36 -1.27 10.46
N THR A 73 -12.25 -1.48 9.48
CA THR A 73 -13.40 -0.60 9.24
C THR A 73 -14.71 -1.40 9.30
N PRO A 74 -15.82 -0.87 9.90
CA PRO A 74 -17.14 -1.53 9.85
C PRO A 74 -17.72 -1.74 8.44
N LEU A 75 -16.99 -1.33 7.38
CA LEU A 75 -17.31 -1.48 5.96
C LEU A 75 -17.09 -2.91 5.44
N GLY A 76 -16.55 -3.83 6.25
CA GLY A 76 -16.24 -5.23 5.88
C GLY A 76 -17.44 -6.12 5.53
N MET A 77 -18.67 -5.60 5.45
CA MET A 77 -19.86 -6.41 5.19
C MET A 77 -20.38 -6.39 3.74
N ASN A 78 -19.88 -5.51 2.86
CA ASN A 78 -20.39 -5.38 1.46
C ASN A 78 -19.30 -5.05 0.41
N SER A 79 -18.05 -5.48 0.61
CA SER A 79 -16.91 -5.02 -0.23
C SER A 79 -16.85 -5.59 -1.65
N ASP A 80 -17.67 -6.59 -1.98
CA ASP A 80 -17.64 -7.22 -3.31
C ASP A 80 -18.15 -6.29 -4.43
N ASP A 81 -19.05 -5.35 -4.10
CA ASP A 81 -19.59 -4.40 -5.09
C ASP A 81 -18.67 -3.19 -5.32
N TYR A 82 -17.85 -2.82 -4.32
CA TYR A 82 -16.96 -1.66 -4.46
C TYR A 82 -15.77 -1.94 -5.37
N ILE A 83 -15.15 -3.13 -5.25
CA ILE A 83 -14.00 -3.51 -6.09
C ILE A 83 -14.41 -3.61 -7.58
N ARG A 84 -15.63 -4.07 -7.87
CA ARG A 84 -16.14 -4.11 -9.25
C ARG A 84 -16.38 -2.72 -9.87
N THR A 85 -16.60 -1.70 -9.05
CA THR A 85 -16.92 -0.35 -9.52
C THR A 85 -15.67 0.47 -9.86
N VAL A 86 -14.53 0.16 -9.24
CA VAL A 86 -13.27 0.90 -9.44
C VAL A 86 -12.44 0.35 -10.62
N LEU A 87 -12.76 -0.85 -11.11
CA LEU A 87 -12.10 -1.48 -12.27
C LEU A 87 -12.83 -1.25 -13.61
N VAL A 88 -13.72 -0.25 -13.70
CA VAL A 88 -14.38 0.18 -14.95
C VAL A 88 -13.80 1.50 -15.45
#